data_AF-A0A9X1LPK2-F1
#
_entry.id   AF-A0A9X1LPK2-F1
#
_cell.length_a   1.000
_cell.length_b   1.000
_cell.length_c   1.000
_cell.angle_alpha   90.00
_cell.angle_beta   90.00
_cell.angle_gamma   90.00
#
_symmetry.space_group_name_H-M   'P 1'
#
loop_
_entity.id
_entity.type
_entity.pdbx_description
1 polymer ?
#
loop_
_entity_poly.entity_id
_entity_poly.type
_entity_poly.pdbx_seq_one_letter_code
_entity_poly.pdbx_strand_id
1 'polypeptide(L)'
;MRVQGTIHRWDADRGFGFIRRPDQRDAFVHVRDVRGVIPAEGVRVEFSEIQIEGKGPRAVDVRSVAGAPAARYPERAPSRTARGGRRSPGRAGLVVAIVLMAAWISVLAWGWSTERIPIWLLGALLLLNLITYAVYARDKRAARRGDWRTSEAGLHLLAVLGGWPGAWLAQQRLRHKTVKQAFRVVYWFTVLVNCAAVAVILFVGWPTVIQLLR
;
A
#
# COMPACT_ATOMS: atom_id res chain seq x y z
N MET A 1 14.70 -17.14 -28.15
CA MET A 1 13.98 -17.35 -29.43
C MET A 1 12.90 -16.29 -29.56
N ARG A 2 12.64 -15.77 -30.77
CA ARG A 2 11.53 -14.83 -30.99
C ARG A 2 10.25 -15.62 -31.21
N VAL A 3 9.18 -15.18 -30.55
CA VAL A 3 7.84 -15.76 -30.62
C VAL A 3 6.91 -14.70 -31.19
N GLN A 4 5.97 -15.13 -32.03
CA GLN A 4 4.91 -14.26 -32.54
C GLN A 4 3.65 -14.44 -31.69
N GLY A 5 2.92 -13.35 -31.49
CA GLY A 5 1.63 -13.38 -30.81
C GLY A 5 0.79 -12.18 -31.18
N THR A 6 -0.40 -12.11 -30.59
CA THR A 6 -1.32 -10.98 -30.77
C THR A 6 -1.58 -10.33 -29.43
N ILE A 7 -1.50 -9.00 -29.35
CA ILE A 7 -1.89 -8.27 -28.14
C ILE A 7 -3.37 -8.52 -27.91
N HIS A 8 -3.70 -9.31 -26.88
CA HIS A 8 -5.06 -9.68 -26.54
C HIS A 8 -5.71 -8.67 -25.60
N ARG A 9 -4.92 -8.01 -24.75
CA ARG A 9 -5.37 -6.94 -23.86
C ARG A 9 -4.31 -5.86 -23.75
N TRP A 10 -4.72 -4.61 -23.80
CA TRP A 10 -3.83 -3.47 -23.56
C TRP A 10 -4.48 -2.39 -22.68
N ASP A 11 -3.79 -2.00 -21.61
CA ASP A 11 -4.19 -0.89 -20.74
C ASP A 11 -3.21 0.28 -20.95
N ALA A 12 -3.65 1.28 -21.71
CA ALA A 12 -2.83 2.44 -22.07
C ALA A 12 -2.50 3.32 -20.85
N ASP A 13 -3.43 3.46 -19.90
CA ASP A 13 -3.25 4.29 -18.70
C ASP A 13 -2.21 3.70 -17.75
N ARG A 14 -2.19 2.37 -17.64
CA ARG A 14 -1.24 1.64 -16.79
C ARG A 14 0.03 1.21 -17.52
N GLY A 15 0.05 1.29 -18.85
CA GLY A 15 1.22 1.02 -19.69
C GLY A 15 1.64 -0.45 -19.73
N PHE A 16 0.69 -1.38 -19.66
CA PHE A 16 0.97 -2.82 -19.79
C PHE A 16 -0.16 -3.55 -20.50
N GLY A 17 0.12 -4.78 -20.91
CA GLY A 17 -0.86 -5.65 -21.55
C GLY A 17 -0.45 -7.12 -21.52
N PHE A 18 -1.17 -7.91 -22.31
CA PHE A 18 -0.93 -9.33 -22.48
C PHE A 18 -0.94 -9.71 -23.96
N ILE A 19 0.07 -10.48 -24.35
CA ILE A 19 0.20 -11.02 -25.70
C ILE A 19 -0.26 -12.48 -25.65
N ARG A 20 -1.29 -12.81 -26.42
CA ARG A 20 -1.73 -14.18 -26.59
C ARG A 20 -0.84 -14.89 -27.60
N ARG A 21 -0.28 -16.00 -27.17
CA ARG A 21 0.56 -16.89 -27.97
C ARG A 21 -0.28 -17.87 -28.80
N PRO A 22 0.33 -18.54 -29.79
CA PRO A 22 -0.30 -19.63 -30.53
C PRO A 22 -0.73 -20.80 -29.63
N ASP A 23 0.00 -21.02 -28.52
CA ASP A 23 -0.33 -22.03 -27.50
C ASP A 23 -1.43 -21.59 -26.51
N GLN A 24 -2.13 -20.49 -26.81
CA GLN A 24 -3.18 -19.85 -26.01
C GLN A 24 -2.78 -19.36 -24.60
N ARG A 25 -1.49 -19.38 -24.25
CA ARG A 25 -1.04 -18.79 -22.98
C ARG A 25 -0.72 -17.31 -23.16
N ASP A 26 -0.95 -16.53 -22.11
CA ASP A 26 -0.71 -15.09 -22.12
C ASP A 26 0.69 -14.77 -21.58
N ALA A 27 1.46 -14.02 -22.37
CA ALA A 27 2.72 -13.43 -21.95
C ALA A 27 2.51 -11.96 -21.53
N PHE A 28 3.08 -11.57 -20.39
CA PHE A 28 2.98 -10.19 -19.91
C PHE A 28 3.90 -9.26 -20.72
N VAL A 29 3.40 -8.08 -21.09
CA VAL A 29 4.19 -7.04 -21.79
C VAL A 29 4.03 -5.68 -21.10
N HIS A 30 5.12 -4.92 -21.00
CA HIS A 30 5.12 -3.55 -20.49
C HIS A 30 5.45 -2.57 -21.63
N VAL A 31 4.94 -1.33 -21.58
CA VAL A 31 5.20 -0.28 -22.60
C VAL A 31 6.69 0.02 -22.80
N ARG A 32 7.53 -0.27 -21.80
CA ARG A 32 8.99 -0.08 -21.86
C ARG A 32 9.69 -1.12 -22.71
N ASP A 33 9.05 -2.27 -22.89
CA ASP A 33 9.57 -3.40 -23.64
C ASP A 33 9.12 -3.35 -25.11
N VAL A 34 8.24 -2.41 -25.47
CA VAL A 34 7.72 -2.21 -26.83
C VAL A 34 8.60 -1.21 -27.59
N ARG A 35 8.97 -1.56 -28.83
CA ARG A 35 9.87 -0.76 -29.68
C ARG A 35 9.23 -0.52 -31.05
N GLY A 36 8.98 0.75 -31.37
CA GLY A 36 8.53 1.15 -32.71
C GLY A 36 7.11 0.72 -33.08
N VAL A 37 6.30 0.30 -32.11
CA VAL A 37 4.90 -0.11 -32.29
C VAL A 37 4.03 0.62 -31.29
N ILE A 38 2.84 1.04 -31.72
CA ILE A 38 1.79 1.48 -30.82
C ILE A 38 1.04 0.22 -30.35
N PRO A 39 1.20 -0.21 -29.09
CA PRO A 39 0.55 -1.42 -28.60
C PRO A 39 -0.96 -1.18 -28.48
N ALA A 40 -1.75 -2.02 -29.16
CA ALA A 40 -3.20 -2.00 -29.13
C ALA A 40 -3.74 -3.43 -29.28
N GLU A 41 -4.97 -3.67 -28.81
CA GLU A 41 -5.61 -4.99 -28.94
C GLU A 41 -5.75 -5.38 -30.42
N GLY A 42 -5.45 -6.65 -30.74
CA GLY A 42 -5.48 -7.19 -32.10
C GLY A 42 -4.18 -6.98 -32.90
N VAL A 43 -3.21 -6.21 -32.39
CA VAL A 43 -1.92 -6.01 -33.08
C VAL A 43 -1.06 -7.26 -32.97
N ARG A 44 -0.59 -7.75 -34.12
CA ARG A 44 0.40 -8.84 -34.19
C ARG A 44 1.80 -8.32 -33.91
N VAL A 45 2.47 -8.95 -32.97
CA VAL A 45 3.81 -8.58 -32.50
C VAL A 45 4.72 -9.79 -32.44
N GLU A 46 6.01 -9.55 -32.67
CA GLU A 46 7.09 -10.48 -32.36
C GLU A 46 7.80 -10.03 -31.09
N PHE A 47 8.21 -10.96 -30.25
CA PHE A 47 8.88 -10.66 -28.97
C PHE A 47 9.82 -11.78 -28.55
N SER A 48 10.78 -11.47 -27.68
CA SER A 48 11.59 -12.47 -26.99
C SER A 48 10.98 -12.76 -25.62
N GLU A 49 10.91 -14.03 -25.23
CA GLU A 49 10.36 -14.42 -23.93
C GLU A 49 11.48 -14.57 -22.89
N ILE A 50 11.25 -14.02 -21.70
CA ILE A 50 12.06 -14.28 -20.51
C ILE A 50 11.16 -14.87 -19.42
N GLN A 51 11.63 -15.93 -18.78
CA GLN A 51 11.00 -16.48 -17.60
C GLN A 51 11.56 -15.75 -16.38
N ILE A 52 10.68 -15.20 -15.56
CA ILE A 52 11.07 -14.50 -14.34
C ILE A 52 10.79 -15.45 -13.19
N GLU A 53 11.78 -15.71 -12.34
CA GLU A 53 11.61 -16.59 -11.19
C GLU A 53 10.47 -16.08 -10.28
N GLY A 54 9.45 -16.91 -10.08
CA GLY A 54 8.24 -16.55 -9.32
C GLY A 54 7.21 -15.67 -10.05
N LYS A 55 7.40 -15.32 -11.33
CA LYS A 55 6.40 -14.61 -12.15
C LYS A 55 6.21 -15.29 -13.51
N GLY A 56 4.99 -15.22 -14.04
CA GLY A 56 4.67 -15.77 -15.36
C GLY A 56 5.54 -15.19 -16.49
N PRO A 57 5.47 -15.77 -17.69
CA PRO A 57 6.33 -15.41 -18.82
C PRO A 57 6.17 -13.94 -19.21
N ARG A 58 7.30 -13.26 -19.45
CA ARG A 58 7.34 -11.85 -19.87
C ARG A 58 7.92 -11.70 -21.27
N ALA A 59 7.23 -10.92 -22.09
CA ALA A 59 7.68 -10.50 -23.41
C ALA A 59 8.60 -9.27 -23.30
N VAL A 60 9.75 -9.34 -23.95
CA VAL A 60 10.75 -8.26 -24.09
C VAL A 60 11.14 -8.05 -25.55
N ASP A 61 11.62 -6.85 -25.90
CA ASP A 61 11.96 -6.46 -27.28
C ASP A 61 10.77 -6.69 -28.25
N VAL A 62 9.60 -6.18 -27.88
CA VAL A 62 8.35 -6.36 -28.63
C VAL A 62 8.31 -5.42 -29.84
N ARG A 63 8.15 -6.00 -31.05
CA ARG A 63 8.17 -5.29 -32.33
C ARG A 63 7.00 -5.71 -33.21
N SER A 64 6.69 -4.93 -34.24
CA SER A 64 5.59 -5.22 -35.16
C SER A 64 6.04 -6.26 -36.16
N VAL A 65 5.17 -7.22 -36.45
CA VAL A 65 5.38 -8.10 -37.61
C VAL A 65 5.16 -7.25 -38.87
N ALA A 66 6.13 -7.21 -39.77
CA ALA A 66 6.04 -6.49 -41.04
C ALA A 66 4.81 -6.97 -41.83
N GLY A 67 3.98 -6.03 -42.31
CA GLY A 67 2.77 -6.33 -43.09
C GLY A 67 1.49 -6.60 -42.27
N ALA A 68 1.51 -6.42 -40.95
CA ALA A 68 0.28 -6.46 -40.15
C ALA A 68 -0.63 -5.25 -40.48
N PRO A 69 -1.96 -5.45 -40.66
CA PRO A 69 -2.87 -4.34 -40.92
C PRO A 69 -2.77 -3.29 -39.82
N ALA A 70 -2.75 -2.01 -40.21
CA ALA A 70 -2.79 -0.90 -39.27
C ALA A 70 -3.98 -1.11 -38.30
N ALA A 71 -3.71 -1.00 -37.00
CA ALA A 71 -4.68 -1.26 -35.95
C ALA A 71 -5.96 -0.45 -36.21
N ARG A 72 -7.05 -1.14 -36.55
CA ARG A 72 -8.38 -0.53 -36.58
C ARG A 72 -8.81 -0.40 -35.14
N TYR A 73 -8.93 0.83 -34.65
CA TYR A 73 -9.49 1.10 -33.33
C TYR A 73 -10.89 0.44 -33.29
N PRO A 74 -11.18 -0.51 -32.38
CA PRO A 74 -12.56 -0.89 -32.17
C PRO A 74 -13.30 0.35 -31.69
N GLU A 75 -14.29 0.77 -32.47
CA GLU A 75 -15.20 1.87 -32.15
C GLU A 75 -15.87 1.56 -30.81
N ARG A 76 -15.36 2.19 -29.74
CA ARG A 76 -15.81 2.10 -28.35
C ARG A 76 -16.36 0.72 -27.96
N ALA A 77 -15.47 -0.19 -27.57
CA ALA A 77 -15.85 -1.18 -26.58
C ALA A 77 -16.38 -0.46 -25.34
N PRO A 78 -17.52 -0.86 -24.74
CA PRO A 78 -18.02 -0.24 -23.54
C PRO A 78 -16.90 -0.33 -22.52
N SER A 79 -16.40 0.84 -22.11
CA SER A 79 -15.54 0.97 -20.95
C SER A 79 -16.34 0.36 -19.83
N ARG A 80 -16.07 -0.92 -19.50
CA ARG A 80 -16.51 -1.55 -18.27
C ARG A 80 -15.93 -0.64 -17.22
N THR A 81 -16.78 0.28 -16.78
CA THR A 81 -16.50 1.32 -15.82
C THR A 81 -15.60 0.70 -14.78
N ALA A 82 -14.35 1.15 -14.74
CA ALA A 82 -13.46 0.90 -13.65
C ALA A 82 -14.10 1.56 -12.43
N ARG A 83 -15.12 0.89 -11.87
CA ARG A 83 -15.71 1.17 -10.57
C ARG A 83 -14.77 0.64 -9.49
N GLY A 84 -13.48 0.86 -9.69
CA GLY A 84 -12.46 0.90 -8.66
C GLY A 84 -12.06 2.35 -8.49
N GLY A 85 -13.05 3.21 -8.19
CA GLY A 85 -12.78 4.59 -7.83
C GLY A 85 -11.69 4.56 -6.76
N ARG A 86 -10.53 5.16 -7.07
CA ARG A 86 -9.51 5.48 -6.09
C ARG A 86 -10.23 6.28 -5.01
N ARG A 87 -10.66 5.61 -3.94
CA ARG A 87 -11.21 6.24 -2.75
C ARG A 87 -10.03 6.95 -2.11
N SER A 88 -9.79 8.19 -2.53
CA SER A 88 -9.04 9.16 -1.75
C SER A 88 -9.53 9.05 -0.31
N PRO A 89 -8.65 9.03 0.71
CA PRO A 89 -9.09 9.01 2.09
C PRO A 89 -10.11 10.14 2.26
N GLY A 90 -11.38 9.78 2.49
CA GLY A 90 -12.45 10.76 2.58
C GLY A 90 -12.12 11.71 3.73
N ARG A 91 -12.44 12.99 3.56
CA ARG A 91 -12.25 14.01 4.62
C ARG A 91 -12.79 13.55 5.98
N ALA A 92 -13.87 12.76 5.99
CA ALA A 92 -14.40 12.08 7.18
C ALA A 92 -13.36 11.21 7.92
N GLY A 93 -12.58 10.38 7.20
CA GLY A 93 -11.56 9.53 7.84
C GLY A 93 -10.41 10.32 8.45
N LEU A 94 -10.07 11.48 7.88
CA LEU A 94 -9.10 12.41 8.45
C LEU A 94 -9.62 13.03 9.74
N VAL A 95 -10.87 13.54 9.72
CA VAL A 95 -11.52 14.14 10.89
C VAL A 95 -11.62 13.13 12.03
N VAL A 96 -12.08 11.92 11.77
CA VAL A 96 -12.18 10.88 12.82
C VAL A 96 -10.81 10.58 13.43
N ALA A 97 -9.74 10.46 12.62
CA ALA A 97 -8.40 10.22 13.15
C ALA A 97 -7.91 11.38 14.03
N ILE A 98 -8.18 12.63 13.66
CA ILE A 98 -7.82 13.81 14.46
C ILE A 98 -8.58 13.79 15.80
N VAL A 99 -9.89 13.53 15.78
CA VAL A 99 -10.71 13.45 17.00
C VAL A 99 -10.19 12.37 17.94
N LEU A 100 -9.88 11.18 17.43
CA LEU A 100 -9.34 10.09 18.23
C LEU A 100 -7.95 10.41 18.79
N MET A 101 -7.12 11.12 18.03
CA MET A 101 -5.81 11.57 18.50
C MET A 101 -5.94 12.63 19.60
N ALA A 102 -6.87 13.56 19.46
CA ALA A 102 -7.17 14.55 20.49
C ALA A 102 -7.67 13.87 21.77
N ALA A 103 -8.64 12.94 21.65
CA ALA A 103 -9.15 12.18 22.79
C ALA A 103 -8.04 11.38 23.50
N TRP A 104 -7.17 10.71 22.75
CA TRP A 104 -6.04 9.96 23.31
C TRP A 104 -5.06 10.88 24.05
N ILE A 105 -4.72 12.04 23.49
CA ILE A 105 -3.86 13.04 24.16
C ILE A 105 -4.54 13.57 25.42
N SER A 106 -5.83 13.87 25.38
CA SER A 106 -6.60 14.34 26.54
C SER A 106 -6.60 13.33 27.69
N VAL A 107 -6.71 12.03 27.38
CA VAL A 107 -6.61 10.96 28.38
C VAL A 107 -5.22 10.92 28.99
N LEU A 108 -4.17 10.95 28.17
CA LEU A 108 -2.80 10.94 28.69
C LEU A 108 -2.51 12.16 29.57
N ALA A 109 -2.98 13.34 29.15
CA ALA A 109 -2.87 14.57 29.94
C ALA A 109 -3.63 14.46 31.26
N TRP A 110 -4.87 13.94 31.23
CA TRP A 110 -5.67 13.69 32.43
C TRP A 110 -4.99 12.70 33.37
N GLY A 111 -4.53 11.56 32.86
CA GLY A 111 -3.83 10.54 33.63
C GLY A 111 -2.56 11.10 34.27
N TRP A 112 -1.81 11.94 33.56
CA TRP A 112 -0.63 12.60 34.11
C TRP A 112 -0.99 13.61 35.20
N SER A 113 -2.01 14.44 34.96
CA SER A 113 -2.48 15.45 35.92
C SER A 113 -3.06 14.87 37.21
N THR A 114 -3.54 13.62 37.16
CA THR A 114 -4.11 12.90 38.30
C THR A 114 -3.11 11.93 38.93
N GLU A 115 -1.83 12.01 38.55
CA GLU A 115 -0.74 11.11 38.97
C GLU A 115 -1.04 9.62 38.72
N ARG A 116 -2.03 9.35 37.86
CA ARG A 116 -2.43 8.01 37.43
C ARG A 116 -1.42 7.43 36.47
N ILE A 117 -0.62 8.20 35.74
CA ILE A 117 0.43 7.63 34.87
C ILE A 117 1.77 8.32 35.11
N PRO A 118 2.88 7.57 35.14
CA PRO A 118 4.18 8.15 35.38
C PRO A 118 4.69 8.87 34.13
N ILE A 119 5.41 9.98 34.31
CA ILE A 119 5.91 10.81 33.20
C ILE A 119 6.84 10.06 32.23
N TRP A 120 7.56 9.04 32.70
CA TRP A 120 8.42 8.23 31.83
C TRP A 120 7.62 7.47 30.76
N LEU A 121 6.35 7.13 31.02
CA LEU A 121 5.48 6.48 30.04
C LEU A 121 5.17 7.41 28.86
N LEU A 122 4.99 8.71 29.13
CA LEU A 122 4.81 9.72 28.09
C LEU A 122 6.07 9.84 27.22
N GLY A 123 7.25 9.87 27.85
CA GLY A 123 8.53 9.87 27.16
C GLY A 123 8.74 8.62 26.30
N ALA A 124 8.39 7.44 26.82
CA ALA A 124 8.46 6.18 26.09
C ALA A 124 7.50 6.15 24.89
N LEU A 125 6.26 6.61 25.05
CA LEU A 125 5.30 6.73 23.95
C LEU A 125 5.75 7.71 22.88
N LEU A 126 6.34 8.85 23.27
CA LEU A 126 6.90 9.82 22.32
C LEU A 126 8.05 9.19 21.52
N LEU A 127 8.98 8.51 22.19
CA LEU A 127 10.10 7.83 21.56
C LEU A 127 9.62 6.73 20.60
N LEU A 128 8.65 5.93 21.01
CA LEU A 128 8.03 4.90 20.18
C LEU A 128 7.42 5.50 18.89
N ASN A 129 6.76 6.65 19.01
CA ASN A 129 6.18 7.36 17.86
C ASN A 129 7.25 7.88 16.90
N LEU A 130 8.37 8.40 17.41
CA LEU A 130 9.52 8.81 16.59
C LEU A 130 10.17 7.62 15.88
N ILE A 131 10.39 6.51 16.59
CA ILE A 131 10.91 5.26 16.02
C ILE A 131 9.97 4.77 14.93
N THR A 132 8.67 4.74 15.18
CA THR A 132 7.65 4.30 14.22
C THR A 132 7.72 5.15 12.94
N TYR A 133 7.79 6.47 13.07
CA TYR A 133 7.94 7.36 11.92
C TYR A 133 9.24 7.09 11.14
N ALA A 134 10.36 6.92 11.86
CA ALA A 134 11.67 6.66 11.25
C ALA A 134 11.71 5.34 10.48
N VAL A 135 11.08 4.28 11.01
CA VAL A 135 10.95 2.97 10.35
C VAL A 135 10.12 3.10 9.06
N TYR A 136 8.97 3.79 9.11
CA TYR A 136 8.17 4.06 7.90
C TYR A 136 8.94 4.87 6.86
N ALA A 137 9.75 5.85 7.29
CA ALA A 137 10.60 6.62 6.40
C ALA A 137 11.72 5.77 5.77
N ARG A 138 12.30 4.83 6.53
CA ARG A 138 13.27 3.85 6.02
C ARG A 138 12.64 2.91 5.00
N ASP A 139 11.46 2.35 5.27
CA ASP A 139 10.73 1.47 4.33
C ASP A 139 10.50 2.19 2.98
N LYS A 140 10.10 3.47 3.01
CA LYS A 140 9.94 4.26 1.80
C LYS A 140 11.26 4.52 1.06
N ARG A 141 12.38 4.71 1.77
CA ARG A 141 13.70 4.89 1.16
C ARG A 141 14.18 3.60 0.50
N ALA A 142 14.06 2.47 1.18
CA ALA A 142 14.37 1.14 0.64
C ALA A 142 13.54 0.85 -0.62
N ALA A 143 12.25 1.15 -0.59
CA ALA A 143 11.35 1.03 -1.74
C ALA A 143 11.78 1.84 -2.98
N ARG A 144 12.47 2.97 -2.80
CA ARG A 144 12.98 3.82 -3.90
C ARG A 144 14.33 3.35 -4.43
N ARG A 145 15.15 2.72 -3.58
CA ARG A 145 16.50 2.25 -3.90
C ARG A 145 16.54 0.82 -4.43
N GLY A 146 15.44 0.07 -4.30
CA GLY A 146 15.38 -1.34 -4.68
C GLY A 146 15.93 -2.27 -3.60
N ASP A 147 16.16 -1.75 -2.39
CA ASP A 147 16.69 -2.51 -1.26
C ASP A 147 15.62 -3.39 -0.60
N TRP A 148 16.06 -4.28 0.29
CA TRP A 148 15.18 -5.10 1.14
C TRP A 148 14.19 -4.24 1.93
N ARG A 149 12.90 -4.58 1.82
CA ARG A 149 11.80 -3.88 2.47
C ARG A 149 11.57 -4.40 3.89
N THR A 150 11.05 -3.53 4.76
CA THR A 150 10.64 -3.93 6.12
C THR A 150 9.38 -4.78 6.04
N SER A 151 9.29 -5.84 6.86
CA SER A 151 8.10 -6.69 6.92
C SER A 151 6.87 -5.89 7.36
N GLU A 152 5.71 -6.12 6.74
CA GLU A 152 4.47 -5.40 7.08
C GLU A 152 4.04 -5.68 8.54
N ALA A 153 4.36 -6.87 9.07
CA ALA A 153 4.10 -7.25 10.46
C ALA A 153 4.81 -6.32 11.48
N GLY A 154 6.08 -5.98 11.26
CA GLY A 154 6.82 -5.09 12.17
C GLY A 154 6.26 -3.67 12.20
N LEU A 155 5.77 -3.17 11.05
CA LEU A 155 5.12 -1.86 10.95
C LEU A 155 3.78 -1.81 11.68
N HIS A 156 3.06 -2.93 11.72
CA HIS A 156 1.80 -3.05 12.43
C HIS A 156 1.99 -3.22 13.93
N LEU A 157 3.00 -3.99 14.35
CA LEU A 157 3.34 -4.16 15.77
C LEU A 157 3.64 -2.82 16.44
N LEU A 158 4.46 -1.99 15.81
CA LEU A 158 4.79 -0.65 16.31
C LEU A 158 3.54 0.24 16.48
N ALA A 159 2.59 0.15 15.54
CA ALA A 159 1.34 0.88 15.65
C ALA A 159 0.51 0.38 16.86
N VAL A 160 0.36 -0.95 17.00
CA VAL A 160 -0.39 -1.58 18.12
C VAL A 160 0.18 -1.19 19.47
N LEU A 161 1.51 -1.16 19.62
CA LEU A 161 2.20 -0.80 20.87
C LEU A 161 2.05 0.68 21.29
N GLY A 162 1.39 1.52 20.48
CA GLY A 162 1.16 2.94 20.77
C GLY A 162 1.84 3.91 19.80
N GLY A 163 2.54 3.40 18.78
CA GLY A 163 3.15 4.20 17.69
C GLY A 163 2.17 4.64 16.60
N TRP A 164 0.86 4.45 16.80
CA TRP A 164 -0.16 4.71 15.79
C TRP A 164 -0.25 6.18 15.33
N PRO A 165 -0.03 7.22 16.19
CA PRO A 165 0.06 8.60 15.72
C PRO A 165 1.24 8.84 14.77
N GLY A 166 2.42 8.30 15.10
CA GLY A 166 3.63 8.37 14.30
C GLY A 166 3.48 7.63 12.97
N ALA A 167 2.84 6.46 12.98
CA ALA A 167 2.48 5.71 11.79
C ALA A 167 1.53 6.51 10.89
N TRP A 168 0.48 7.12 11.45
CA TRP A 168 -0.49 7.93 10.71
C TRP A 168 0.17 9.16 10.08
N LEU A 169 0.99 9.89 10.85
CA LEU A 169 1.74 11.04 10.35
C LEU A 169 2.68 10.66 9.21
N ALA A 170 3.37 9.51 9.35
CA ALA A 170 4.21 8.97 8.30
C ALA A 170 3.40 8.63 7.03
N GLN A 171 2.24 7.99 7.17
CA GLN A 171 1.37 7.65 6.04
C GLN A 171 0.91 8.91 5.27
N GLN A 172 0.55 9.99 5.97
CA GLN A 172 0.12 11.24 5.36
C GLN A 172 1.27 11.96 4.64
N ARG A 173 2.40 12.18 5.34
CA ARG A 173 3.53 12.93 4.78
C ARG A 173 4.26 12.17 3.68
N LEU A 174 4.42 10.86 3.87
CA LEU A 174 5.17 10.04 2.94
C LEU A 174 4.33 9.53 1.77
N ARG A 175 3.00 9.72 1.78
CA ARG A 175 2.07 9.25 0.72
C ARG A 175 2.37 7.80 0.29
N HIS A 176 2.81 6.96 1.24
CA HIS A 176 3.23 5.59 0.98
C HIS A 176 2.14 4.64 1.47
N LYS A 177 1.68 3.73 0.59
CA LYS A 177 0.72 2.65 0.91
C LYS A 177 -0.63 3.08 1.53
N THR A 178 -1.17 4.25 1.17
CA THR A 178 -2.49 4.73 1.64
C THR A 178 -3.71 4.04 1.00
N VAL A 179 -3.49 3.16 0.02
CA VAL A 179 -4.55 2.55 -0.81
C VAL A 179 -4.77 1.06 -0.53
N LYS A 180 -3.82 0.36 0.13
CA LYS A 180 -4.01 -1.07 0.48
C LYS A 180 -5.01 -1.19 1.63
N GLN A 181 -6.14 -1.89 1.41
CA GLN A 181 -7.19 -2.08 2.43
C GLN A 181 -6.68 -2.71 3.74
N ALA A 182 -5.74 -3.65 3.67
CA ALA A 182 -5.15 -4.29 4.84
C ALA A 182 -4.56 -3.29 5.85
N PHE A 183 -3.90 -2.23 5.35
CA PHE A 183 -3.31 -1.20 6.22
C PHE A 183 -4.36 -0.36 6.96
N ARG A 184 -5.51 -0.12 6.34
CA ARG A 184 -6.61 0.65 6.96
C ARG A 184 -7.33 -0.18 8.02
N VAL A 185 -7.55 -1.47 7.77
CA VAL A 185 -8.17 -2.38 8.74
C VAL A 185 -7.31 -2.52 9.99
N VAL A 186 -6.01 -2.75 9.82
CA VAL A 186 -5.10 -2.85 10.98
C VAL A 186 -4.99 -1.53 11.72
N TYR A 187 -5.00 -0.38 11.03
CA TYR A 187 -5.02 0.93 11.69
C TYR A 187 -6.27 1.11 12.58
N TRP A 188 -7.47 0.79 12.07
CA TRP A 188 -8.69 0.89 12.87
C TRP A 188 -8.71 -0.09 14.04
N PHE A 189 -8.16 -1.30 13.86
CA PHE A 189 -7.99 -2.26 14.94
C PHE A 189 -7.05 -1.74 16.03
N THR A 190 -5.90 -1.18 15.64
CA THR A 190 -4.96 -0.54 16.55
C THR A 190 -5.61 0.58 17.36
N VAL A 191 -6.40 1.43 16.70
CA VAL A 191 -7.11 2.53 17.36
C VAL A 191 -8.13 2.00 18.36
N LEU A 192 -8.91 0.97 18.00
CA LEU A 192 -9.86 0.32 18.89
C LEU A 192 -9.16 -0.24 20.15
N VAL A 193 -8.06 -0.97 19.97
CA VAL A 193 -7.28 -1.53 21.09
C VAL A 193 -6.74 -0.43 22.01
N ASN A 194 -6.22 0.66 21.44
CA ASN A 194 -5.67 1.77 22.23
C ASN A 194 -6.77 2.52 22.99
N CYS A 195 -7.95 2.73 22.38
CA CYS A 195 -9.11 3.31 23.06
C CYS A 195 -9.61 2.41 24.20
N ALA A 196 -9.67 1.09 24.00
CA ALA A 196 -10.04 0.14 25.04
C ALA A 196 -9.04 0.14 26.20
N ALA A 197 -7.74 0.14 25.92
CA ALA A 197 -6.68 0.21 26.94
C ALA A 197 -6.79 1.51 27.76
N VAL A 198 -7.03 2.64 27.07
CA VAL A 198 -7.30 3.93 27.71
C VAL A 198 -8.52 3.87 28.63
N ALA A 199 -9.64 3.30 28.16
CA ALA A 199 -10.86 3.20 28.96
C ALA A 199 -10.63 2.36 30.23
N VAL A 200 -9.91 1.26 30.13
CA VAL A 200 -9.52 0.42 31.28
C VAL A 200 -8.64 1.20 32.26
N ILE A 201 -7.62 1.93 31.78
CA ILE A 201 -6.75 2.73 32.63
C ILE A 201 -7.53 3.83 33.36
N LEU A 202 -8.48 4.48 32.68
CA LEU A 202 -9.35 5.49 33.29
C LEU A 202 -10.28 4.90 34.35
N PHE A 203 -10.85 3.72 34.08
CA PHE A 203 -11.83 3.09 34.97
C PHE A 203 -11.19 2.47 36.22
N VAL A 204 -10.00 1.86 36.08
CA VAL A 204 -9.38 1.05 37.12
C VAL A 204 -8.19 1.75 37.79
N GLY A 205 -7.52 2.67 37.09
CA GLY A 205 -6.30 3.34 37.58
C GLY A 205 -5.04 2.46 37.43
N TRP A 206 -3.91 3.10 37.10
CA TRP A 206 -2.63 2.41 36.81
C TRP A 206 -2.07 1.55 37.96
N PRO A 207 -2.15 1.94 39.25
CA PRO A 207 -1.67 1.07 40.33
C PRO A 207 -2.37 -0.29 40.34
N THR A 208 -3.68 -0.30 40.07
CA THR A 208 -4.49 -1.51 40.02
C THR A 208 -4.25 -2.31 38.74
N VAL A 209 -3.99 -1.64 37.61
CA VAL A 209 -3.56 -2.32 36.36
C VAL A 209 -2.26 -3.10 36.58
N ILE A 210 -1.28 -2.54 37.29
CA ILE A 210 -0.02 -3.25 37.61
C ILE A 210 -0.28 -4.46 38.52
N GLN A 211 -1.19 -4.34 39.49
CA GLN A 211 -1.54 -5.45 40.38
C GLN A 211 -2.22 -6.61 39.65
N LEU A 212 -2.99 -6.33 38.59
CA LEU A 212 -3.66 -7.34 37.76
C LEU A 212 -2.72 -8.04 36.76
N LEU A 213 -1.55 -7.46 36.48
CA LEU A 213 -0.56 -7.98 35.53
C LEU A 213 0.59 -8.75 36.20
N ARG A 214 0.59 -8.83 37.53
CA ARG A 214 1.50 -9.64 38.34
C ARG A 214 0.83 -10.94 38.77
#